data_AF-A0A969EV59-F1
#
_entry.id   AF-A0A969EV59-F1
#
_cell.length_a   1.000
_cell.length_b   1.000
_cell.length_c   1.000
_cell.angle_alpha   90.00
_cell.angle_beta   90.00
_cell.angle_gamma   90.00
#
_symmetry.space_group_name_H-M   'P 1'
#
loop_
_entity.id
_entity.type
_entity.pdbx_description
1 polymer ?
#
loop_
_entity_poly.entity_id
_entity_poly.type
_entity_poly.pdbx_seq_one_letter_code
_entity_poly.pdbx_strand_id
1 'polypeptide(L)'
;MNAPSRFHEGVTTLHRSELLEIQLETLFLVSQVLSGPFKLQETLQELLQVLHERGGMQRGMVSLLDPEKGELLVSAVQGQDPGKRREIRYRLGEGIVGRVLQHGEKIILPRVADEPRFLDRLQLYEPELPLIGVPISVG
;
A
#
# COMPACT_ATOMS: atom_id res chain seq x y z
N MET A 1 -31.41 31.76 -0.71
CA MET A 1 -30.02 31.92 -0.23
C MET A 1 -29.31 30.59 -0.38
N ASN A 2 -28.61 30.39 -1.50
CA ASN A 2 -27.72 29.24 -1.72
C ASN A 2 -26.30 29.80 -1.83
N ALA A 3 -25.41 29.34 -0.95
CA ALA A 3 -23.98 29.62 -1.06
C ALA A 3 -23.36 28.67 -2.10
N PRO A 4 -22.45 29.13 -2.97
CA PRO A 4 -21.83 28.27 -3.96
C PRO A 4 -20.74 27.40 -3.34
N SER A 5 -20.75 26.15 -3.78
CA SER A 5 -19.78 25.07 -3.62
C SER A 5 -18.35 25.48 -3.99
N ARG A 6 -17.42 25.37 -3.02
CA ARG A 6 -15.96 25.45 -3.24
C ARG A 6 -15.36 24.05 -3.34
N PHE A 7 -15.67 23.34 -4.42
CA PHE A 7 -14.89 22.19 -4.86
C PHE A 7 -14.56 22.45 -6.32
N HIS A 8 -13.34 22.92 -6.58
CA HIS A 8 -12.56 22.81 -7.83
C HIS A 8 -11.43 23.84 -7.76
N GLU A 9 -10.31 23.51 -7.11
CA GLU A 9 -9.04 24.20 -7.35
C GLU A 9 -7.91 23.31 -6.82
N GLY A 10 -7.09 22.78 -7.73
CA GLY A 10 -5.81 22.17 -7.37
C GLY A 10 -5.58 20.69 -7.72
N VAL A 11 -6.09 20.15 -8.83
CA VAL A 11 -5.41 19.00 -9.46
C VAL A 11 -4.46 19.56 -10.51
N THR A 12 -3.22 19.85 -10.09
CA THR A 12 -2.12 20.17 -10.99
C THR A 12 -1.96 19.00 -11.96
N THR A 13 -2.18 19.26 -13.26
CA THR A 13 -1.87 18.28 -14.30
C THR A 13 -0.36 18.20 -14.40
N LEU A 14 0.26 17.23 -13.70
CA LEU A 14 1.68 16.96 -13.83
C LEU A 14 2.00 16.64 -15.30
N HIS A 15 3.02 17.29 -15.85
CA HIS A 15 3.51 16.93 -17.16
C HIS A 15 4.12 15.53 -17.11
N ARG A 16 3.99 14.76 -18.20
CA ARG A 16 4.50 13.37 -18.28
C ARG A 16 5.99 13.26 -17.91
N SER A 17 6.80 14.29 -18.19
CA SER A 17 8.22 14.32 -17.80
C SER A 17 8.39 14.35 -16.28
N GLU A 18 7.68 15.25 -15.60
CA GLU A 18 7.75 15.42 -14.14
C GLU A 18 7.32 14.13 -13.44
N LEU A 19 6.28 13.46 -13.95
CA LEU A 19 5.83 12.19 -13.40
C LEU A 19 6.87 11.07 -13.59
N LEU A 20 7.54 11.01 -14.74
CA LEU A 20 8.61 10.05 -14.98
C LEU A 20 9.83 10.33 -14.09
N GLU A 21 10.18 11.59 -13.87
CA GLU A 21 11.27 12.00 -12.98
C GLU A 21 10.99 11.54 -11.54
N ILE A 22 9.79 11.82 -11.02
CA ILE A 22 9.36 11.36 -9.69
C ILE A 22 9.41 9.83 -9.58
N GLN A 23 8.93 9.12 -10.61
CA GLN A 23 8.94 7.65 -10.62
C GLN A 23 10.35 7.07 -10.60
N LEU A 24 11.28 7.64 -11.40
CA LEU A 24 12.66 7.19 -11.45
C LEU A 24 13.41 7.50 -10.15
N GLU A 25 13.22 8.69 -9.58
CA GLU A 25 13.80 9.06 -8.29
C GLU A 25 13.28 8.14 -7.18
N THR A 26 11.97 7.91 -7.13
CA THR A 26 11.35 7.00 -6.15
C THR A 26 11.92 5.59 -6.30
N LEU A 27 12.01 5.07 -7.52
CA LEU A 27 12.57 3.74 -7.78
C LEU A 27 14.04 3.65 -7.36
N PHE A 28 14.84 4.68 -7.64
CA PHE A 28 16.23 4.75 -7.24
C PHE A 28 16.39 4.73 -5.71
N LEU A 29 15.60 5.53 -4.98
CA LEU A 29 15.61 5.55 -3.52
C LEU A 29 15.19 4.20 -2.93
N VAL A 30 14.13 3.58 -3.47
CA VAL A 30 13.73 2.22 -3.06
C VAL A 30 14.87 1.23 -3.29
N SER A 31 15.58 1.30 -4.42
CA SER A 31 16.73 0.43 -4.69
C SER A 31 17.86 0.61 -3.67
N GLN A 32 18.10 1.84 -3.20
CA GLN A 32 19.10 2.09 -2.15
C GLN A 32 18.68 1.47 -0.81
N VAL A 33 17.41 1.65 -0.42
CA VAL A 33 16.86 1.06 0.81
C VAL A 33 17.01 -0.46 0.79
N LEU A 34 16.66 -1.10 -0.32
CA LEU A 34 16.76 -2.54 -0.51
C LEU A 34 18.20 -3.06 -0.50
N SER A 35 19.18 -2.23 -0.90
CA SER A 35 20.61 -2.60 -0.95
C SER A 35 21.34 -2.28 0.36
N GLY A 36 20.67 -1.65 1.33
CA GLY A 36 21.25 -1.25 2.60
C GLY A 36 21.47 -2.42 3.56
N PRO A 37 22.18 -2.18 4.69
CA PRO A 37 22.50 -3.21 5.68
C PRO A 37 21.34 -3.51 6.66
N PHE A 38 20.13 -3.04 6.37
CA PHE A 38 18.98 -3.11 7.28
C PHE A 38 18.43 -4.54 7.41
N LYS A 39 17.80 -4.82 8.56
CA LYS A 39 16.99 -6.04 8.70
C LYS A 39 15.72 -5.91 7.87
N LEU A 40 15.19 -7.03 7.38
CA LEU A 40 13.99 -7.06 6.51
C LEU A 40 12.84 -6.16 6.99
N GLN A 41 12.50 -6.20 8.28
CA GLN A 41 11.39 -5.40 8.80
C GLN A 41 11.66 -3.89 8.74
N GLU A 42 12.90 -3.47 9.01
CA GLU A 42 13.33 -2.07 8.88
C GLU A 42 13.33 -1.66 7.41
N THR A 43 13.87 -2.50 6.53
CA THR A 43 13.85 -2.29 5.07
C THR A 43 12.44 -2.08 4.54
N LEU A 44 11.47 -2.91 4.94
CA LEU A 44 10.08 -2.79 4.48
C LEU A 44 9.41 -1.53 5.00
N GLN A 45 9.69 -1.12 6.24
CA GLN A 45 9.15 0.11 6.80
C GLN A 45 9.72 1.33 6.07
N GLU A 46 11.03 1.36 5.86
CA GLU A 46 11.72 2.44 5.15
C GLU A 46 11.25 2.54 3.68
N LEU A 47 11.07 1.39 3.02
CA LEU A 47 10.52 1.35 1.66
C LEU A 47 9.13 1.99 1.60
N LEU A 48 8.23 1.66 2.53
CA LEU A 48 6.91 2.27 2.56
C LEU A 48 6.97 3.77 2.87
N GLN A 49 7.95 4.22 3.65
CA GLN A 49 8.18 5.64 3.91
C GLN A 49 8.63 6.38 2.64
N VAL A 50 9.57 5.83 1.87
CA VAL A 50 9.98 6.40 0.57
C VAL A 50 8.80 6.50 -0.40
N LEU A 51 7.99 5.44 -0.49
CA LEU A 51 6.78 5.45 -1.33
C LEU A 51 5.78 6.51 -0.88
N HIS A 52 5.70 6.80 0.42
CA HIS A 52 4.85 7.84 0.95
C HIS A 52 5.35 9.25 0.63
N GLU A 53 6.62 9.52 0.92
CA GLU A 53 7.20 10.86 0.80
C GLU A 53 7.44 11.26 -0.66
N ARG A 54 7.77 10.30 -1.54
CA ARG A 54 8.15 10.56 -2.93
C ARG A 54 7.16 9.98 -3.94
N GLY A 55 6.67 8.77 -3.67
CA GLY A 55 5.76 8.06 -4.58
C GLY A 55 4.30 8.51 -4.50
N GLY A 56 3.95 9.42 -3.59
CA GLY A 56 2.57 9.90 -3.40
C GLY A 56 1.63 8.87 -2.76
N MET A 57 2.15 7.75 -2.25
CA MET A 57 1.36 6.73 -1.58
C MET A 57 0.90 7.26 -0.21
N GLN A 58 -0.39 7.52 -0.04
CA GLN A 58 -0.88 8.01 1.25
C GLN A 58 -0.76 6.96 2.36
N ARG A 59 -1.10 5.71 2.03
CA ARG A 59 -1.33 4.64 3.00
C ARG A 59 -1.01 3.29 2.37
N GLY A 60 -0.43 2.36 3.11
CA GLY A 60 -0.06 1.06 2.56
C GLY A 60 0.49 0.07 3.57
N MET A 61 0.66 -1.18 3.15
CA MET A 61 1.27 -2.22 3.96
C MET A 61 2.04 -3.22 3.08
N VAL A 62 2.97 -3.93 3.71
CA VAL A 62 3.58 -5.15 3.17
C VAL A 62 3.26 -6.30 4.10
N SER A 63 2.82 -7.42 3.52
CA SER A 63 2.56 -8.66 4.24
C SER A 63 3.45 -9.77 3.70
N LEU A 64 4.01 -10.59 4.59
CA LEU A 64 4.87 -11.71 4.26
C LEU A 64 4.16 -13.03 4.56
N LEU A 65 4.37 -14.03 3.72
CA LEU A 65 3.83 -15.37 3.94
C LEU A 65 4.58 -16.04 5.09
N ASP A 66 3.84 -16.51 6.09
CA ASP A 66 4.31 -17.41 7.14
C ASP A 66 4.20 -18.85 6.60
N PRO A 67 5.32 -19.51 6.23
CA PRO A 67 5.28 -20.82 5.58
C PRO A 67 4.77 -21.93 6.49
N GLU A 68 4.91 -21.78 7.81
CA GLU A 68 4.43 -22.76 8.79
C GLU A 68 2.91 -22.76 8.90
N LYS A 69 2.29 -21.57 8.75
CA LYS A 69 0.84 -21.39 8.91
C LYS A 69 0.09 -21.28 7.59
N GLY A 70 0.76 -20.95 6.49
CA GLY A 70 0.13 -20.63 5.22
C GLY A 70 -0.69 -19.34 5.24
N GLU A 71 -0.34 -18.40 6.12
CA GLU A 71 -1.05 -17.13 6.32
C GLU A 71 -0.14 -15.93 6.00
N LEU A 72 -0.69 -14.84 5.47
CA LEU A 72 0.02 -13.57 5.33
C LEU A 72 0.04 -12.85 6.68
N LEU A 73 1.23 -12.50 7.17
CA LEU A 73 1.45 -11.63 8.33
C LEU A 73 1.79 -10.21 7.87
N VAL A 74 1.01 -9.23 8.33
CA VAL A 74 1.32 -7.81 8.07
C VAL A 74 2.64 -7.46 8.77
N SER A 75 3.69 -7.19 7.99
CA SER A 75 5.07 -7.02 8.48
C SER A 75 5.50 -5.55 8.55
N ALA A 76 4.94 -4.69 7.69
CA ALA A 76 5.15 -3.25 7.71
C ALA A 76 3.87 -2.51 7.29
N VAL A 77 3.66 -1.33 7.86
CA VAL A 77 2.47 -0.48 7.61
C VAL A 77 2.89 0.98 7.59
N GLN A 78 2.35 1.74 6.64
CA GLN A 78 2.48 3.18 6.55
C GLN A 78 1.10 3.85 6.61
N GLY A 79 0.97 4.87 7.47
CA GLY A 79 -0.29 5.56 7.74
C GLY A 79 -1.03 5.09 9.01
N GLN A 80 -0.38 4.27 9.85
CA GLN A 80 -0.88 3.90 11.18
C GLN A 80 -0.05 4.58 12.27
N ASP A 81 -0.71 4.97 13.36
CA ASP A 81 -0.04 5.43 14.58
C ASP A 81 0.90 4.32 15.13
N PRO A 82 2.19 4.60 15.36
CA PRO A 82 3.17 3.64 15.88
C PRO A 82 2.70 2.91 17.15
N GLY A 83 1.88 3.56 17.99
CA GLY A 83 1.33 2.98 19.22
C GLY A 83 0.22 1.95 19.02
N LYS A 84 -0.28 1.77 17.79
CA LYS A 84 -1.44 0.90 17.46
C LYS A 84 -1.07 -0.35 16.66
N ARG A 85 0.22 -0.73 16.64
CA ARG A 85 0.66 -1.95 15.96
C ARG A 85 -0.05 -3.17 16.55
N ARG A 86 -0.97 -3.72 15.76
CA ARG A 86 -1.68 -4.98 16.03
C ARG A 86 -1.12 -6.06 15.12
N GLU A 87 -0.96 -7.26 15.66
CA GLU A 87 -0.65 -8.43 14.84
C GLU A 87 -1.88 -8.76 13.97
N ILE A 88 -1.73 -8.62 12.66
CA ILE A 88 -2.81 -8.84 11.69
C ILE A 88 -2.36 -9.94 10.73
N ARG A 89 -3.23 -10.93 10.55
CA ARG A 89 -3.02 -12.06 9.66
C ARG A 89 -4.19 -12.20 8.69
N TYR A 90 -3.89 -12.69 7.49
CA TYR A 90 -4.88 -13.06 6.47
C TYR A 90 -4.64 -14.50 6.01
N ARG A 91 -5.70 -15.31 6.03
CA ARG A 91 -5.68 -16.68 5.52
C ARG A 91 -5.77 -16.71 4.00
N LEU A 92 -5.43 -17.85 3.42
CA LEU A 92 -5.66 -18.14 2.00
C LEU A 92 -7.14 -17.89 1.63
N GLY A 93 -7.39 -17.09 0.60
CA GLY A 93 -8.73 -16.73 0.12
C GLY A 93 -9.49 -15.73 1.00
N GLU A 94 -8.94 -15.30 2.13
CA GLU A 94 -9.61 -14.39 3.05
C GLU A 94 -9.58 -12.94 2.56
N GLY A 95 -10.78 -12.38 2.32
CA GLY A 95 -10.92 -11.02 1.84
C GLY A 95 -10.16 -10.76 0.53
N ILE A 96 -9.78 -9.52 0.27
CA ILE A 96 -9.00 -9.21 -0.94
C ILE A 96 -7.54 -9.67 -0.83
N VAL A 97 -6.93 -9.53 0.35
CA VAL A 97 -5.50 -9.80 0.58
C VAL A 97 -5.22 -11.30 0.50
N GLY A 98 -6.05 -12.12 1.15
CA GLY A 98 -5.97 -13.57 1.06
C GLY A 98 -6.31 -14.10 -0.34
N ARG A 99 -7.14 -13.40 -1.12
CA ARG A 99 -7.35 -13.74 -2.54
C ARG A 99 -6.13 -13.46 -3.40
N VAL A 100 -5.37 -12.38 -3.15
CA VAL A 100 -4.07 -12.16 -3.81
C VAL A 100 -3.14 -13.33 -3.49
N LEU A 101 -3.06 -13.75 -2.22
CA LEU A 101 -2.27 -14.93 -1.84
C LEU A 101 -2.74 -16.20 -2.58
N GLN A 102 -4.04 -16.40 -2.70
CA GLN A 102 -4.61 -17.61 -3.29
C GLN A 102 -4.38 -17.72 -4.80
N HIS A 103 -4.55 -16.62 -5.55
CA HIS A 103 -4.52 -16.65 -7.00
C HIS A 103 -3.18 -16.17 -7.57
N GLY A 104 -2.36 -15.46 -6.79
CA GLY A 104 -1.14 -14.84 -7.30
C GLY A 104 -1.43 -13.73 -8.31
N GLU A 105 -2.60 -13.10 -8.22
CA GLU A 105 -3.05 -12.07 -9.16
C GLU A 105 -3.11 -10.70 -8.47
N LYS A 106 -2.79 -9.65 -9.23
CA LYS A 106 -2.94 -8.27 -8.78
C LYS A 106 -4.41 -7.89 -8.65
N ILE A 107 -4.71 -7.02 -7.70
CA ILE A 107 -6.02 -6.40 -7.51
C ILE A 107 -5.86 -4.90 -7.68
N ILE A 108 -6.76 -4.29 -8.47
CA ILE A 108 -6.85 -2.84 -8.65
C ILE A 108 -8.31 -2.46 -8.36
N LEU A 109 -8.52 -1.73 -7.27
CA LEU A 109 -9.81 -1.20 -6.89
C LEU A 109 -9.81 0.31 -7.13
N PRO A 110 -10.69 0.84 -7.99
CA PRO A 110 -10.85 2.28 -8.13
C PRO A 110 -11.38 2.95 -6.85
N ARG A 111 -12.22 2.22 -6.10
CA ARG A 111 -12.79 2.62 -4.81
C ARG A 111 -12.88 1.40 -3.90
N VAL A 112 -12.38 1.52 -2.68
CA VAL A 112 -12.41 0.44 -1.68
C VAL A 112 -13.84 0.06 -1.28
N ALA A 113 -14.74 1.05 -1.20
CA ALA A 113 -16.15 0.86 -0.82
C ALA A 113 -16.92 -0.10 -1.74
N ASP A 114 -16.48 -0.26 -3.00
CA ASP A 114 -17.15 -1.07 -4.01
C ASP A 114 -16.75 -2.56 -3.93
N GLU A 115 -15.84 -2.95 -3.02
CA GLU A 115 -15.41 -4.33 -2.83
C GLU A 115 -15.89 -4.90 -1.49
N PRO A 116 -17.00 -5.67 -1.47
CA PRO A 116 -17.61 -6.21 -0.25
C PRO A 116 -16.69 -7.16 0.54
N ARG A 117 -15.66 -7.73 -0.11
CA ARG A 117 -14.70 -8.63 0.55
C ARG A 117 -13.54 -7.87 1.16
N PHE A 118 -13.54 -6.54 1.10
CA PHE A 118 -12.52 -5.72 1.74
C PHE A 118 -12.61 -5.83 3.26
N LEU A 119 -11.53 -6.33 3.88
CA LEU A 119 -11.42 -6.44 5.33
C LEU A 119 -10.53 -5.31 5.82
N ASP A 120 -11.12 -4.22 6.33
CA ASP A 120 -10.38 -3.09 6.89
C ASP A 120 -9.83 -3.38 8.29
N ARG A 121 -9.05 -4.47 8.43
CA ARG A 121 -8.46 -4.90 9.71
C ARG A 121 -7.47 -3.87 10.25
N LEU A 122 -6.81 -3.12 9.35
CA LEU A 122 -5.89 -2.05 9.70
C LEU A 122 -6.59 -0.76 10.12
N GLN A 123 -7.87 -0.59 9.78
CA GLN A 123 -8.65 0.65 10.00
C GLN A 123 -7.91 1.86 9.42
N LEU A 124 -7.34 1.64 8.24
CA LEU A 124 -6.35 2.53 7.65
C LEU A 124 -6.87 3.08 6.32
N TYR A 125 -7.73 2.37 5.61
CA TYR A 125 -8.12 2.75 4.27
C TYR A 125 -9.36 3.62 4.26
N GLU A 126 -9.38 4.62 3.40
CA GLU A 126 -10.53 5.49 3.21
C GLU A 126 -11.43 4.86 2.13
N PRO A 127 -12.74 4.64 2.40
CA PRO A 127 -13.60 3.88 1.49
C PRO A 127 -13.68 4.45 0.07
N GLU A 128 -13.57 5.75 -0.08
CA GLU A 128 -13.69 6.45 -1.37
C GLU A 128 -12.40 6.48 -2.19
N LEU A 129 -11.28 6.00 -1.64
CA LEU A 129 -9.98 6.03 -2.31
C LEU A 129 -9.67 4.72 -3.03
N PRO A 130 -8.81 4.76 -4.08
CA PRO A 130 -8.36 3.58 -4.77
C PRO A 130 -7.37 2.74 -3.93
N LEU A 131 -7.25 1.46 -4.29
CA LEU A 131 -6.30 0.54 -3.70
C LEU A 131 -5.69 -0.36 -4.78
N ILE A 132 -4.38 -0.61 -4.67
CA ILE A 132 -3.67 -1.57 -5.50
C ILE A 132 -3.01 -2.60 -4.58
N GLY A 133 -3.24 -3.88 -4.85
CA GLY A 133 -2.56 -4.99 -4.21
C GLY A 133 -1.81 -5.79 -5.26
N VAL A 134 -0.51 -5.97 -5.09
CA VAL A 134 0.34 -6.73 -6.02
C VAL A 134 1.01 -7.89 -5.28
N PRO A 135 0.95 -9.12 -5.83
CA PRO A 135 1.72 -10.23 -5.30
C PRO A 135 3.21 -10.01 -5.57
N ILE A 136 4.05 -10.35 -4.58
CA ILE A 136 5.51 -10.35 -4.72
C ILE A 136 5.93 -11.81 -4.60
N SER A 137 6.30 -12.40 -5.73
CA SER A 137 6.78 -13.79 -5.80
C SER A 137 8.28 -13.79 -6.02
N VAL A 138 8.98 -14.68 -5.32
CA VAL A 138 10.38 -15.00 -5.63
C VAL A 138 10.35 -16.05 -6.74
N GLY A 139 11.04 -15.77 -7.85
CA GLY A 139 11.13 -16.67 -9.01
C GLY A 139 11.92 -17.94 -8.73
#